data_AF-A0A530QJZ8-F1
#
_entry.id   AF-A0A530QJZ8-F1
#
_cell.length_a   1.000
_cell.length_b   1.000
_cell.length_c   1.000
_cell.angle_alpha   90.00
_cell.angle_beta   90.00
_cell.angle_gamma   90.00
#
_symmetry.space_group_name_H-M   'P 1'
#
loop_
_entity.id
_entity.type
_entity.pdbx_description
1 polymer ?
#
loop_
_entity_poly.entity_id
_entity_poly.type
_entity_poly.pdbx_seq_one_letter_code
_entity_poly.pdbx_strand_id
1 'polypeptide(L)'
;MTADAFQLYGTHAVEAAPVRLSAGALSADFVNGNLRTIRHGGTEVLRAIAYIVRDRDWGTYEPVLTDLVIDQRVDAFSVSYAAHCTGPDGSKLGFRATIKGSASGELFFDV
;
A
#
# COMPACT_ATOMS: atom_id res chain seq x y z
N MET A 1 -0.29 30.39 0.05
CA MET A 1 0.58 29.86 -1.02
C MET A 1 0.83 28.40 -0.72
N THR A 2 0.31 27.48 -1.53
CA THR A 2 0.69 26.05 -1.50
C THR A 2 2.06 25.92 -2.17
N ALA A 3 3.04 25.34 -1.48
CA ALA A 3 4.36 25.09 -2.06
C ALA A 3 4.25 24.10 -3.23
N ASP A 4 5.08 24.28 -4.27
CA ASP A 4 5.14 23.38 -5.42
C ASP A 4 5.73 22.02 -5.00
N ALA A 5 5.03 20.92 -5.31
CA ALA A 5 5.44 19.56 -4.98
C ALA A 5 6.82 19.21 -5.55
N PHE A 6 7.17 19.72 -6.73
CA PHE A 6 8.47 19.45 -7.32
C PHE A 6 9.62 20.04 -6.49
N GLN A 7 9.41 21.21 -5.89
CA GLN A 7 10.42 21.85 -5.05
C GLN A 7 10.65 21.09 -3.74
N LEU A 8 9.64 20.36 -3.24
CA LEU A 8 9.71 19.61 -2.00
C LEU A 8 10.19 18.17 -2.21
N TYR A 9 9.74 17.53 -3.30
CA TYR A 9 9.86 16.09 -3.50
C TYR A 9 10.66 15.71 -4.75
N GLY A 10 11.05 16.68 -5.59
CA GLY A 10 11.75 16.43 -6.85
C GLY A 10 10.87 15.78 -7.93
N THR A 11 9.56 15.74 -7.73
CA THR A 11 8.59 15.17 -8.67
C THR A 11 7.24 15.90 -8.60
N HIS A 12 6.53 15.95 -9.72
CA HIS A 12 5.13 16.40 -9.76
C HIS A 12 4.14 15.24 -9.49
N ALA A 13 4.62 14.00 -9.37
CA ALA A 13 3.79 12.88 -9.00
C ALA A 13 3.23 13.10 -7.60
N VAL A 14 1.91 13.01 -7.47
CA VAL A 14 1.20 13.16 -6.20
C VAL A 14 0.92 11.78 -5.65
N GLU A 15 1.29 11.54 -4.39
CA GLU A 15 0.98 10.29 -3.71
C GLU A 15 -0.53 10.15 -3.50
N ALA A 16 -1.06 8.95 -3.68
CA ALA A 16 -2.47 8.70 -3.44
C ALA A 16 -2.81 8.93 -1.95
N ALA A 17 -4.00 9.47 -1.69
CA ALA A 17 -4.45 9.67 -0.32
C ALA A 17 -4.55 8.31 0.40
N PRO A 18 -3.94 8.15 1.59
CA PRO A 18 -3.97 6.89 2.33
C PRO A 18 -5.39 6.54 2.80
N VAL A 19 -5.72 5.25 2.71
CA VAL A 19 -6.89 4.68 3.38
C VAL A 19 -6.44 4.11 4.72
N ARG A 20 -6.90 4.71 5.83
CA ARG A 20 -6.63 4.17 7.17
C ARG A 20 -7.41 2.87 7.34
N LEU A 21 -6.69 1.82 7.72
CA LEU A 21 -7.20 0.51 8.14
C LEU A 21 -7.04 0.36 9.64
N SER A 22 -8.03 -0.21 10.32
CA SER A 22 -7.99 -0.43 11.77
C SER A 22 -8.69 -1.73 12.19
N ALA A 23 -8.14 -2.41 13.19
CA ALA A 23 -8.73 -3.55 13.85
C ALA A 23 -8.23 -3.61 15.30
N GLY A 24 -9.07 -3.24 16.27
CA GLY A 24 -8.64 -3.12 17.67
C GLY A 24 -7.46 -2.17 17.84
N ALA A 25 -6.36 -2.66 18.42
CA ALA A 25 -5.13 -1.87 18.61
C ALA A 25 -4.27 -1.75 17.33
N LEU A 26 -4.51 -2.58 16.32
CA LEU A 26 -3.77 -2.59 15.05
C LEU A 26 -4.32 -1.51 14.12
N SER A 27 -3.43 -0.74 13.48
CA SER A 27 -3.79 0.16 12.39
C SER A 27 -2.67 0.28 11.36
N ALA A 28 -3.02 0.60 10.13
CA ALA A 28 -2.08 0.82 9.03
C ALA A 28 -2.67 1.78 8.00
N ASP A 29 -1.82 2.40 7.19
CA ASP A 29 -2.22 3.20 6.04
C ASP A 29 -2.04 2.39 4.76
N PHE A 30 -3.13 2.18 4.02
CA PHE A 30 -3.09 1.55 2.70
C PHE A 30 -2.88 2.61 1.62
N VAL A 31 -1.79 2.48 0.85
CA VAL A 31 -1.42 3.40 -0.24
C VAL A 31 -0.86 2.58 -1.40
N ASN A 32 -1.52 2.65 -2.56
CA ASN A 32 -1.09 2.02 -3.81
C ASN A 32 -0.69 0.54 -3.66
N GLY A 33 -1.53 -0.25 -2.97
CA GLY A 33 -1.25 -1.68 -2.72
C GLY A 33 -0.33 -1.96 -1.55
N ASN A 34 0.28 -0.94 -0.94
CA ASN A 34 1.23 -1.10 0.15
C ASN A 34 0.61 -0.73 1.50
N LEU A 35 1.17 -1.27 2.58
CA LEU A 35 0.92 -0.79 3.93
C LEU A 35 2.06 0.12 4.40
N ARG A 36 1.70 1.22 5.05
CA ARG A 36 2.61 2.17 5.70
C ARG A 36 2.20 2.41 7.14
N THR A 37 3.16 2.83 7.97
CA THR A 37 2.92 3.32 9.34
C THR A 37 2.05 2.33 10.14
N ILE A 38 2.46 1.06 10.14
CA ILE A 38 1.75 0.00 10.84
C ILE A 38 1.98 0.19 12.35
N ARG A 39 0.89 0.38 13.08
CA ARG A 39 0.87 0.71 14.50
C ARG A 39 0.13 -0.33 15.32
N HIS A 40 0.61 -0.52 16.54
CA HIS A 40 -0.12 -1.26 17.58
C HIS A 40 -0.25 -0.37 18.82
N GLY A 41 -1.49 -0.11 19.25
CA GLY A 41 -1.77 0.76 20.40
C GLY A 41 -1.27 2.21 20.20
N GLY A 42 -1.27 2.70 18.95
CA GLY A 42 -0.80 4.04 18.60
C GLY A 42 0.71 4.15 18.35
N THR A 43 1.51 3.17 18.78
CA THR A 43 2.97 3.12 18.54
C THR A 43 3.26 2.49 17.18
N GLU A 44 4.09 3.14 16.35
CA GLU A 44 4.55 2.56 15.08
C GLU A 44 5.50 1.40 15.37
N VAL A 45 5.10 0.20 14.94
CA VAL A 45 5.85 -1.04 15.15
C VAL A 45 6.52 -1.52 13.86
N LEU A 46 5.98 -1.15 12.70
CA LEU A 46 6.56 -1.47 11.41
C LEU A 46 6.31 -0.34 10.41
N ARG A 47 7.36 0.08 9.69
CA ARG A 47 7.30 1.21 8.77
C ARG A 47 6.46 0.92 7.53
N ALA A 48 6.65 -0.26 6.93
CA ALA A 48 5.98 -0.62 5.69
C ALA A 48 5.99 -2.14 5.41
N ILE A 49 4.97 -2.60 4.68
CA ILE A 49 4.93 -3.90 3.97
C ILE A 49 4.50 -3.59 2.54
N ALA A 50 5.25 -4.10 1.56
CA ALA A 50 5.04 -3.77 0.15
C ALA A 50 5.53 -4.91 -0.75
N TYR A 51 4.86 -5.11 -1.89
CA TYR A 51 5.36 -5.94 -2.99
C TYR A 51 5.94 -5.03 -4.08
N ILE A 52 7.26 -4.87 -4.05
CA ILE A 52 7.97 -3.86 -4.85
C ILE A 52 8.48 -4.48 -6.15
N VAL A 53 7.98 -4.00 -7.28
CA VAL A 53 8.49 -4.36 -8.61
C VAL A 53 9.45 -3.28 -9.07
N ARG A 54 10.69 -3.68 -9.42
CA ARG A 54 11.75 -2.75 -9.83
C ARG A 54 12.31 -3.05 -11.19
N ASP A 55 12.82 -2.01 -11.84
CA ASP A 55 13.69 -2.13 -13.00
C ASP A 55 15.15 -2.38 -12.59
N ARG A 56 16.03 -2.51 -13.60
CA ARG A 56 17.47 -2.74 -13.41
C ARG A 56 18.21 -1.57 -12.77
N ASP A 57 17.63 -0.38 -12.82
CA ASP A 57 18.20 0.88 -12.38
C ASP A 57 17.61 1.33 -11.01
N TRP A 58 16.97 0.39 -10.29
CA TRP A 58 16.29 0.60 -9.00
C TRP A 58 15.05 1.51 -9.05
N GLY A 59 14.60 1.87 -10.26
CA GLY A 59 13.29 2.48 -10.46
C GLY A 59 12.19 1.55 -9.96
N THR A 60 11.18 2.12 -9.31
CA THR A 60 10.05 1.36 -8.78
C THR A 60 8.84 1.61 -9.66
N TYR A 61 8.24 0.56 -10.20
CA TYR A 61 7.02 0.69 -10.97
C TYR A 61 5.83 0.94 -10.04
N GLU A 62 5.00 1.90 -10.41
CA GLU A 62 3.71 2.12 -9.76
C GLU A 62 2.71 1.09 -10.31
N PRO A 63 2.21 0.15 -9.49
CA PRO A 63 1.26 -0.84 -9.95
C PRO A 63 -0.10 -0.19 -10.26
N VAL A 64 -0.73 -0.60 -11.36
CA VAL A 64 -2.11 -0.26 -11.64
C VAL A 64 -3.01 -1.29 -10.96
N LEU A 65 -3.74 -0.83 -9.93
CA LEU A 65 -4.67 -1.67 -9.17
C LEU A 65 -6.02 -1.77 -9.89
N THR A 66 -6.58 -2.98 -9.93
CA THR A 66 -7.93 -3.30 -10.42
C THR A 66 -8.62 -4.23 -9.43
N ASP A 67 -9.95 -4.30 -9.49
CA ASP A 67 -10.77 -5.14 -8.59
C ASP A 67 -10.48 -4.89 -7.10
N LEU A 68 -10.15 -3.64 -6.73
CA LEU A 68 -9.84 -3.26 -5.36
C LEU A 68 -11.12 -3.34 -4.50
N VAL A 69 -11.08 -4.20 -3.49
CA VAL A 69 -12.12 -4.32 -2.47
C VAL A 69 -11.48 -4.07 -1.11
N ILE A 70 -12.10 -3.18 -0.33
CA ILE A 70 -11.70 -2.88 1.05
C ILE A 70 -12.94 -3.10 1.93
N ASP A 71 -12.90 -4.10 2.81
CA ASP A 71 -13.90 -4.32 3.86
C ASP A 71 -13.30 -3.94 5.22
N GLN A 72 -13.98 -3.05 5.95
CA GLN A 72 -13.56 -2.61 7.28
C GLN A 72 -14.69 -2.85 8.27
N ARG A 73 -14.34 -3.50 9.37
CA ARG A 73 -15.20 -3.78 10.52
C ARG A 73 -14.51 -3.25 11.78
N VAL A 74 -15.22 -3.32 12.90
CA VAL A 74 -14.69 -2.83 14.19
C VAL A 74 -13.45 -3.62 14.63
N ASP A 75 -13.44 -4.93 14.38
CA ASP A 75 -12.45 -5.89 14.89
C ASP A 75 -11.58 -6.53 13.81
N ALA A 76 -11.81 -6.18 12.53
CA ALA A 76 -11.05 -6.73 11.41
C ALA A 76 -11.12 -5.82 10.18
N PHE A 77 -10.13 -5.94 9.31
CA PHE A 77 -10.18 -5.41 7.95
C PHE A 77 -9.67 -6.45 6.95
N SER A 78 -10.12 -6.32 5.71
CA SER A 78 -9.55 -7.05 4.58
C SER A 78 -9.43 -6.16 3.35
N VAL A 79 -8.34 -6.32 2.62
CA VAL A 79 -8.13 -5.70 1.32
C VAL A 79 -7.77 -6.79 0.32
N SER A 80 -8.39 -6.76 -0.85
CA SER A 80 -7.98 -7.59 -1.98
C SER A 80 -7.93 -6.76 -3.24
N TYR A 81 -6.98 -7.07 -4.11
CA TYR A 81 -6.86 -6.43 -5.42
C TYR A 81 -6.08 -7.31 -6.40
N ALA A 82 -6.29 -7.07 -7.69
CA ALA A 82 -5.35 -7.41 -8.74
C ALA A 82 -4.49 -6.18 -9.05
N ALA A 83 -3.25 -6.42 -9.47
CA ALA A 83 -2.33 -5.37 -9.85
C ALA A 83 -1.49 -5.79 -11.05
N HIS A 84 -1.05 -4.81 -11.83
CA HIS A 84 -0.05 -5.06 -12.85
C HIS A 84 0.92 -3.89 -13.01
N CYS A 85 2.16 -4.23 -13.36
CA CYS A 85 3.20 -3.28 -13.74
C CYS A 85 3.54 -3.52 -15.22
N THR A 86 3.71 -2.43 -15.98
CA THR A 86 4.23 -2.49 -17.35
C THR A 86 5.62 -1.88 -17.36
N GLY A 87 6.63 -2.69 -17.72
CA GLY A 87 7.99 -2.22 -17.91
C GLY A 87 8.24 -1.73 -19.33
N PRO A 88 9.47 -1.27 -19.62
CA PRO A 88 9.93 -0.99 -20.98
C PRO A 88 9.68 -2.17 -21.90
N ASP A 89 9.53 -1.87 -23.19
CA ASP A 89 9.33 -2.84 -24.27
C ASP A 89 8.06 -3.71 -24.14
N GLY A 90 7.11 -3.28 -23.30
CA GLY A 90 5.81 -3.94 -23.13
C GLY A 90 5.84 -5.18 -22.23
N SER A 91 6.92 -5.41 -21.49
CA SER A 91 6.97 -6.42 -20.44
C SER A 91 5.88 -6.15 -19.39
N LYS A 92 5.17 -7.20 -18.95
CA LYS A 92 4.08 -7.08 -17.97
C LYS A 92 4.21 -8.10 -16.87
N LEU A 93 4.05 -7.64 -15.63
CA LEU A 93 3.91 -8.50 -14.46
C LEU A 93 2.53 -8.24 -13.85
N GLY A 94 1.72 -9.29 -13.72
CA GLY A 94 0.45 -9.24 -13.00
C GLY A 94 0.55 -10.04 -11.71
N PHE A 95 -0.08 -9.55 -10.64
CA PHE A 95 -0.17 -10.22 -9.35
C PHE A 95 -1.51 -9.93 -8.67
N ARG A 96 -1.85 -10.70 -7.65
CA ARG A 96 -3.00 -10.45 -6.78
C ARG A 96 -2.49 -10.35 -5.37
N ALA A 97 -3.11 -9.53 -4.54
CA ALA A 97 -2.78 -9.48 -3.13
C ALA A 97 -4.01 -9.63 -2.27
N THR A 98 -3.82 -10.22 -1.10
CA THR A 98 -4.80 -10.22 -0.01
C THR A 98 -4.13 -9.77 1.27
N ILE A 99 -4.72 -8.76 1.89
CA ILE A 99 -4.26 -8.20 3.16
C ILE A 99 -5.39 -8.39 4.17
N LYS A 100 -5.07 -8.89 5.38
CA LYS A 100 -6.04 -9.04 6.47
C LYS A 100 -5.43 -8.58 7.77
N GLY A 101 -6.19 -7.86 8.57
CA GLY A 101 -5.83 -7.53 9.94
C GLY A 101 -6.99 -7.79 10.89
N SER A 102 -6.67 -8.14 12.13
CA SER A 102 -7.65 -8.43 13.18
C SER A 102 -7.29 -7.80 14.52
N ALA A 103 -8.27 -7.69 15.41
CA ALA A 103 -8.09 -7.13 16.74
C ALA A 103 -7.19 -7.96 17.67
N SER A 104 -6.84 -9.21 17.28
CA SER A 104 -5.81 -10.00 17.97
C SER A 104 -4.39 -9.45 17.75
N GLY A 105 -4.22 -8.51 16.81
CA GLY A 105 -2.93 -7.96 16.41
C GLY A 105 -2.28 -8.71 15.26
N GLU A 106 -2.96 -9.72 14.69
CA GLU A 106 -2.47 -10.44 13.51
C GLU A 106 -2.65 -9.60 12.24
N LEU A 107 -1.62 -9.66 11.38
CA LEU A 107 -1.59 -8.99 10.09
C LEU A 107 -1.03 -9.97 9.05
N PHE A 108 -1.80 -10.19 7.98
CA PHE A 108 -1.40 -10.98 6.81
C PHE A 108 -1.26 -10.08 5.60
N PHE A 109 -0.22 -10.33 4.81
CA PHE A 109 -0.01 -9.75 3.49
C PHE A 109 0.48 -10.86 2.58
N ASP A 110 -0.39 -11.30 1.66
CA ASP A 110 -0.18 -12.43 0.75
C ASP A 110 -0.21 -11.92 -0.70
N VAL A 111 0.73 -12.37 -1.53
CA VAL A 111 0.91 -11.99 -2.95
C VAL A 111 1.30 -13.20 -3.79
#